data_AF-A0A1W6ABK3-F1
#
_entry.id   AF-A0A1W6ABK3-F1
#
_cell.length_a   1.000
_cell.length_b   1.000
_cell.length_c   1.000
_cell.angle_alpha   90.00
_cell.angle_beta   90.00
_cell.angle_gamma   90.00
#
_symmetry.space_group_name_H-M   'P 1'
#
loop_
_entity.id
_entity.type
_entity.pdbx_description
1 polymer ?
#
loop_
_entity_poly.entity_id
_entity_poly.type
_entity_poly.pdbx_seq_one_letter_code
_entity_poly.pdbx_strand_id
1 'polypeptide(L)'
;MQNRSSSNITFIDVSHWEGNINWNAVKSSGIPAAYAKATEGVNYIDPTFVQNVQAARNANVLIGAYHFAHPEQNDAISEAKYFVSILQSNQTDLIPVLDLESPTDTSNSSLTGATISNWARSFVNYVKQATGKDVMLYTGIWYINEFGISGLSDIPLWISRYSSIPPADAGGWTEWTAWQYTDSGQISGVGNCDVSAAVSLEALQGNGASGGGNVSTPNNATPVYGVAVINGDNVNLRSGPSLQSSVIRQLNRGESYEVWGEQNGWLCLGTNQWVYNDSSYIQYKHYVATITGDNVNLRDAPSLKGNVIRQLHHGESYRVWSKQDGWLCLGTNQWVYYDSSYIQYGVQ
;
A
#
# COMPACT_ATOMS: atom_id res chain seq x y z
N MET A 1 -21.74 3.93 7.75
CA MET A 1 -20.80 3.01 8.41
C MET A 1 -21.25 2.75 9.84
N GLN A 2 -20.64 1.79 10.53
CA GLN A 2 -21.05 1.33 11.86
C GLN A 2 -20.79 2.35 12.98
N ASN A 3 -21.55 2.24 14.09
CA ASN A 3 -21.29 2.98 15.32
C ASN A 3 -20.05 2.44 16.05
N ARG A 4 -19.42 3.28 16.88
CA ARG A 4 -18.46 2.79 17.88
C ARG A 4 -19.18 1.95 18.94
N SER A 5 -18.48 0.99 19.49
CA SER A 5 -18.88 0.16 20.62
C SER A 5 -17.79 0.15 21.70
N SER A 6 -18.15 -0.30 22.91
CA SER A 6 -17.20 -0.49 23.99
C SER A 6 -16.20 -1.62 23.75
N SER A 7 -16.42 -2.47 22.74
CA SER A 7 -15.49 -3.52 22.34
C SER A 7 -14.42 -3.04 21.35
N ASN A 8 -14.55 -1.82 20.81
CA ASN A 8 -13.54 -1.25 19.95
C ASN A 8 -12.26 -0.92 20.74
N ILE A 9 -11.13 -1.04 20.05
CA ILE A 9 -9.82 -0.70 20.60
C ILE A 9 -9.60 0.79 20.44
N THR A 10 -9.36 1.49 21.54
CA THR A 10 -8.95 2.90 21.49
C THR A 10 -7.46 2.98 21.20
N PHE A 11 -7.07 3.80 20.23
CA PHE A 11 -5.68 4.08 19.91
C PHE A 11 -5.50 5.57 19.61
N ILE A 12 -4.25 6.03 19.59
CA ILE A 12 -3.89 7.41 19.30
C ILE A 12 -3.02 7.50 18.06
N ASP A 13 -2.90 8.68 17.50
CA ASP A 13 -1.92 8.99 16.49
C ASP A 13 -1.18 10.30 16.83
N VAL A 14 0.11 10.32 16.52
CA VAL A 14 1.05 11.35 17.00
C VAL A 14 2.08 11.71 15.94
N SER A 15 2.69 12.86 16.11
CA SER A 15 3.73 13.43 15.27
C SER A 15 4.69 14.25 16.12
N HIS A 16 5.55 15.04 15.47
CA HIS A 16 6.38 16.03 16.15
C HIS A 16 5.59 17.08 16.95
N TRP A 17 4.29 17.28 16.66
CA TRP A 17 3.46 18.27 17.36
C TRP A 17 3.25 17.95 18.84
N GLU A 18 3.23 16.67 19.22
CA GLU A 18 3.05 16.23 20.60
C GLU A 18 4.35 16.32 21.43
N GLY A 19 5.50 16.49 20.77
CA GLY A 19 6.81 16.59 21.42
C GLY A 19 7.20 15.31 22.20
N ASN A 20 7.55 15.47 23.47
CA ASN A 20 8.03 14.35 24.30
C ASN A 20 6.86 13.61 24.96
N ILE A 21 6.62 12.36 24.53
CA ILE A 21 5.54 11.52 25.04
C ILE A 21 6.02 10.57 26.14
N ASN A 22 5.28 10.51 27.26
CA ASN A 22 5.47 9.47 28.27
C ASN A 22 4.67 8.21 27.92
N TRP A 23 5.29 7.32 27.16
CA TRP A 23 4.66 6.09 26.66
C TRP A 23 4.25 5.09 27.76
N ASN A 24 4.89 5.10 28.93
CA ASN A 24 4.44 4.29 30.07
C ASN A 24 3.10 4.81 30.61
N ALA A 25 2.92 6.13 30.69
CA ALA A 25 1.64 6.73 31.08
C ALA A 25 0.55 6.48 30.03
N VAL A 26 0.91 6.49 28.73
CA VAL A 26 0.00 6.10 27.63
C VAL A 26 -0.48 4.66 27.84
N LYS A 27 0.45 3.72 28.07
CA LYS A 27 0.10 2.32 28.34
C LYS A 27 -0.79 2.17 29.57
N SER A 28 -0.44 2.85 30.67
CA SER A 28 -1.23 2.84 31.90
C SER A 28 -2.62 3.46 31.75
N SER A 29 -2.83 4.31 30.73
CA SER A 29 -4.14 4.86 30.36
C SER A 29 -5.01 3.87 29.56
N GLY A 30 -4.53 2.64 29.36
CA GLY A 30 -5.26 1.61 28.63
C GLY A 30 -5.14 1.71 27.11
N ILE A 31 -4.24 2.54 26.59
CA ILE A 31 -3.98 2.66 25.15
C ILE A 31 -2.99 1.56 24.73
N PRO A 32 -3.41 0.56 23.94
CA PRO A 32 -2.56 -0.57 23.56
C PRO A 32 -1.82 -0.36 22.24
N ALA A 33 -2.23 0.62 21.44
CA ALA A 33 -1.70 0.87 20.10
C ALA A 33 -1.61 2.37 19.81
N ALA A 34 -0.69 2.75 18.91
CA ALA A 34 -0.57 4.09 18.37
C ALA A 34 -0.05 4.09 16.92
N TYR A 35 -0.28 5.17 16.18
CA TYR A 35 0.40 5.47 14.92
C TYR A 35 1.29 6.70 15.08
N ALA A 36 2.48 6.69 14.46
CA ALA A 36 3.36 7.85 14.44
C ALA A 36 3.59 8.34 13.01
N LYS A 37 3.60 9.66 12.79
CA LYS A 37 3.98 10.24 11.51
C LYS A 37 5.40 9.80 11.19
N ALA A 38 5.61 9.20 10.02
CA ALA A 38 6.95 8.82 9.58
C ALA A 38 7.50 9.83 8.59
N THR A 39 6.69 10.14 7.57
CA THR A 39 7.14 10.92 6.41
C THR A 39 6.01 11.78 5.86
N GLU A 40 6.40 12.83 5.15
CA GLU A 40 5.52 13.68 4.34
C GLU A 40 6.19 13.97 3.00
N GLY A 41 5.45 13.78 1.91
CA GLY A 41 5.98 13.99 0.57
C GLY A 41 7.23 13.16 0.28
N VAL A 42 8.23 13.77 -0.37
CA VAL A 42 9.46 13.07 -0.79
C VAL A 42 10.72 13.50 -0.04
N ASN A 43 10.59 14.37 0.97
CA ASN A 43 11.74 15.02 1.59
C ASN A 43 11.62 15.33 3.08
N TYR A 44 10.48 15.04 3.73
CA TYR A 44 10.30 15.27 5.16
C TYR A 44 10.17 13.96 5.94
N ILE A 45 11.06 13.74 6.91
CA ILE A 45 10.94 12.71 7.94
C ILE A 45 10.53 13.41 9.23
N ASP A 46 9.51 12.89 9.90
CA ASP A 46 9.12 13.42 11.20
C ASP A 46 10.26 13.21 12.22
N PRO A 47 10.79 14.27 12.84
CA PRO A 47 11.96 14.17 13.71
C PRO A 47 11.72 13.33 14.97
N THR A 48 10.46 13.09 15.34
CA THR A 48 10.10 12.30 16.52
C THR A 48 9.81 10.83 16.20
N PHE A 49 9.71 10.44 14.92
CA PHE A 49 9.26 9.11 14.50
C PHE A 49 10.06 7.98 15.16
N VAL A 50 11.38 8.00 15.02
CA VAL A 50 12.25 6.92 15.54
C VAL A 50 12.17 6.83 17.06
N GLN A 51 12.14 7.97 17.75
CA GLN A 51 12.00 8.02 19.21
C GLN A 51 10.65 7.45 19.64
N ASN A 52 9.56 7.84 18.97
CA ASN A 52 8.22 7.36 19.27
C ASN A 52 8.11 5.85 19.04
N VAL A 53 8.62 5.33 17.93
CA VAL A 53 8.65 3.89 17.66
C VAL A 53 9.37 3.11 18.76
N GLN A 54 10.57 3.55 19.14
CA GLN A 54 11.36 2.86 20.18
C GLN A 54 10.70 2.95 21.55
N ALA A 55 10.24 4.14 21.94
CA ALA A 55 9.69 4.38 23.27
C ALA A 55 8.31 3.71 23.47
N ALA A 56 7.44 3.73 22.45
CA ALA A 56 6.15 3.03 22.49
C ALA A 56 6.34 1.52 22.67
N ARG A 57 7.24 0.91 21.88
CA ARG A 57 7.51 -0.54 21.96
C ARG A 57 8.11 -0.93 23.31
N ASN A 58 9.03 -0.12 23.85
CA ASN A 58 9.58 -0.34 25.19
C ASN A 58 8.50 -0.26 26.29
N ALA A 59 7.45 0.53 26.09
CA ALA A 59 6.30 0.62 26.99
C ALA A 59 5.22 -0.45 26.70
N ASN A 60 5.44 -1.36 25.75
CA ASN A 60 4.46 -2.35 25.28
C ASN A 60 3.18 -1.72 24.67
N VAL A 61 3.34 -0.60 23.97
CA VAL A 61 2.33 -0.02 23.07
C VAL A 61 2.72 -0.40 21.65
N LEU A 62 1.83 -1.08 20.92
CA LEU A 62 2.07 -1.45 19.53
C LEU A 62 2.07 -0.20 18.67
N ILE A 63 3.04 -0.07 17.76
CA ILE A 63 3.20 1.15 16.99
C ILE A 63 3.22 0.94 15.48
N GLY A 64 2.40 1.71 14.79
CA GLY A 64 2.35 1.84 13.34
C GLY A 64 2.98 3.13 12.86
N ALA A 65 3.02 3.28 11.53
CA ALA A 65 3.56 4.45 10.88
C ALA A 65 2.59 4.94 9.81
N TYR A 66 2.48 6.26 9.67
CA TYR A 66 1.71 6.87 8.58
C TYR A 66 2.55 7.83 7.73
N HIS A 67 2.13 7.99 6.49
CA HIS A 67 2.72 8.89 5.49
C HIS A 67 1.70 9.93 5.06
N PHE A 68 2.00 11.22 5.28
CA PHE A 68 1.17 12.33 4.83
C PHE A 68 1.43 12.60 3.33
N ALA A 69 0.41 12.40 2.51
CA ALA A 69 0.55 12.41 1.06
C ALA A 69 0.34 13.78 0.41
N HIS A 70 1.05 14.03 -0.69
CA HIS A 70 0.86 15.20 -1.55
C HIS A 70 0.64 14.81 -3.03
N PRO A 71 -0.54 14.25 -3.39
CA PRO A 71 -0.86 13.89 -4.77
C PRO A 71 -0.87 15.11 -5.71
N GLU A 72 -0.98 16.32 -5.18
CA GLU A 72 -0.88 17.57 -5.94
C GLU A 72 0.55 17.98 -6.28
N GLN A 73 1.56 17.41 -5.62
CA GLN A 73 2.96 17.81 -5.76
C GLN A 73 3.86 16.70 -6.29
N ASN A 74 3.63 15.47 -5.85
CA ASN A 74 4.57 14.37 -6.07
C ASN A 74 3.91 13.17 -6.75
N ASP A 75 4.75 12.33 -7.36
CA ASP A 75 4.34 11.02 -7.85
C ASP A 75 4.21 10.01 -6.70
N ALA A 76 3.17 9.18 -6.72
CA ALA A 76 2.84 8.22 -5.66
C ALA A 76 3.95 7.20 -5.40
N ILE A 77 4.65 6.76 -6.44
CA ILE A 77 5.75 5.79 -6.28
C ILE A 77 6.94 6.45 -5.60
N SER A 78 7.16 7.75 -5.84
CA SER A 78 8.23 8.51 -5.18
C SER A 78 7.96 8.67 -3.69
N GLU A 79 6.74 9.04 -3.31
CA GLU A 79 6.31 9.11 -1.90
C GLU A 79 6.34 7.73 -1.22
N ALA A 80 5.85 6.69 -1.91
CA ALA A 80 5.86 5.33 -1.39
C ALA A 80 7.27 4.78 -1.16
N LYS A 81 8.21 5.05 -2.08
CA LYS A 81 9.64 4.73 -1.92
C LYS A 81 10.22 5.40 -0.69
N TYR A 82 9.90 6.69 -0.50
CA TYR A 82 10.38 7.46 0.63
C TYR A 82 9.86 6.89 1.96
N PHE A 83 8.55 6.61 2.03
CA PHE A 83 7.94 5.99 3.21
C PHE A 83 8.53 4.61 3.51
N VAL A 84 8.64 3.74 2.51
CA VAL A 84 9.21 2.39 2.66
C VAL A 84 10.64 2.42 3.16
N SER A 85 11.46 3.40 2.75
CA SER A 85 12.84 3.53 3.25
C SER A 85 12.92 3.72 4.77
N ILE A 86 11.93 4.43 5.33
CA ILE A 86 11.80 4.63 6.78
C ILE A 86 11.25 3.38 7.47
N LEU A 87 10.29 2.69 6.86
CA LEU A 87 9.75 1.43 7.40
C LEU A 87 10.79 0.31 7.44
N GLN A 88 11.67 0.19 6.44
CA GLN A 88 12.70 -0.85 6.41
C GLN A 88 13.76 -0.65 7.51
N SER A 89 13.96 0.59 7.94
CA SER A 89 14.93 0.95 8.98
C SER A 89 14.34 0.90 10.40
N ASN A 90 13.02 0.75 10.53
CA ASN A 90 12.32 0.85 11.81
C ASN A 90 11.25 -0.24 11.95
N GLN A 91 11.40 -1.10 12.95
CA GLN A 91 10.43 -2.17 13.16
C GLN A 91 9.13 -1.62 13.78
N THR A 92 8.07 -1.65 12.98
CA THR A 92 6.68 -1.34 13.35
C THR A 92 5.82 -2.59 13.47
N ASP A 93 4.81 -2.55 14.34
CA ASP A 93 3.96 -3.69 14.70
C ASP A 93 2.61 -3.69 13.94
N LEU A 94 2.17 -2.53 13.45
CA LEU A 94 0.89 -2.35 12.75
C LEU A 94 1.08 -2.25 11.22
N ILE A 95 -0.02 -2.33 10.45
CA ILE A 95 0.02 -2.09 9.00
C ILE A 95 0.34 -0.62 8.70
N PRO A 96 1.10 -0.31 7.63
CA PRO A 96 1.34 1.07 7.24
C PRO A 96 0.04 1.81 6.89
N VAL A 97 0.02 3.12 7.11
CA VAL A 97 -1.10 3.98 6.76
C VAL A 97 -0.70 5.00 5.70
N LEU A 98 -1.51 5.12 4.65
CA LEU A 98 -1.49 6.27 3.75
C LEU A 98 -2.45 7.32 4.30
N ASP A 99 -1.95 8.49 4.68
CA ASP A 99 -2.75 9.64 5.10
C ASP A 99 -3.00 10.54 3.89
N LEU A 100 -4.26 10.55 3.44
CA LEU A 100 -4.72 11.23 2.23
C LEU A 100 -5.76 12.29 2.57
N GLU A 101 -5.28 13.50 2.81
CA GLU A 101 -6.11 14.68 3.10
C GLU A 101 -5.59 15.97 2.44
N SER A 102 -4.59 15.84 1.57
CA SER A 102 -4.08 16.90 0.69
C SER A 102 -4.33 16.51 -0.78
N PRO A 103 -4.65 17.47 -1.66
CA PRO A 103 -4.85 18.90 -1.39
C PRO A 103 -6.15 19.19 -0.64
N THR A 104 -6.19 20.29 0.10
CA THR A 104 -7.43 20.76 0.77
C THR A 104 -8.29 21.66 -0.11
N ASP A 105 -7.76 22.14 -1.25
CA ASP A 105 -8.47 23.01 -2.19
C ASP A 105 -8.82 22.25 -3.48
N THR A 106 -10.12 22.15 -3.75
CA THR A 106 -10.71 21.51 -4.94
C THR A 106 -10.66 22.38 -6.20
N SER A 107 -10.20 23.62 -6.12
CA SER A 107 -10.11 24.53 -7.28
C SER A 107 -9.09 24.07 -8.34
N ASN A 108 -8.19 23.15 -7.99
CA ASN A 108 -7.26 22.54 -8.92
C ASN A 108 -7.96 21.53 -9.86
N SER A 109 -8.36 22.00 -11.05
CA SER A 109 -9.08 21.20 -12.04
C SER A 109 -8.32 19.97 -12.59
N SER A 110 -7.01 19.84 -12.33
CA SER A 110 -6.20 18.70 -12.79
C SER A 110 -6.24 17.48 -11.86
N LEU A 111 -6.68 17.68 -10.61
CA LEU A 111 -6.74 16.64 -9.58
C LEU A 111 -8.18 16.21 -9.35
N THR A 112 -8.70 15.48 -10.33
CA THR A 112 -10.01 14.84 -10.20
C THR A 112 -9.97 13.73 -9.14
N GLY A 113 -11.12 13.36 -8.58
CA GLY A 113 -11.22 12.19 -7.69
C GLY A 113 -10.65 10.92 -8.28
N ALA A 114 -10.81 10.70 -9.59
CA ALA A 114 -10.20 9.56 -10.27
C ALA A 114 -8.66 9.63 -10.29
N THR A 115 -8.10 10.82 -10.50
CA THR A 115 -6.65 11.06 -10.46
C THR A 115 -6.08 10.75 -9.07
N ILE A 116 -6.73 11.27 -8.02
CA ILE A 116 -6.32 11.08 -6.63
C ILE A 116 -6.51 9.62 -6.21
N SER A 117 -7.63 8.99 -6.57
CA SER A 117 -7.85 7.56 -6.31
C SER A 117 -6.78 6.68 -6.95
N ASN A 118 -6.42 6.95 -8.21
CA ASN A 118 -5.35 6.22 -8.90
C ASN A 118 -3.99 6.45 -8.24
N TRP A 119 -3.71 7.67 -7.79
CA TRP A 119 -2.51 8.01 -7.05
C TRP A 119 -2.42 7.19 -5.75
N ALA A 120 -3.48 7.19 -4.94
CA ALA A 120 -3.52 6.44 -3.69
C ALA A 120 -3.38 4.93 -3.92
N ARG A 121 -4.01 4.41 -4.98
CA ARG A 121 -3.87 3.01 -5.39
C ARG A 121 -2.41 2.65 -5.71
N SER A 122 -1.72 3.49 -6.48
CA SER A 122 -0.31 3.29 -6.83
C SER A 122 0.59 3.27 -5.59
N PHE A 123 0.38 4.21 -4.66
CA PHE A 123 1.08 4.23 -3.38
C PHE A 123 0.87 2.93 -2.59
N VAL A 124 -0.40 2.57 -2.36
CA VAL A 124 -0.78 1.39 -1.56
C VAL A 124 -0.21 0.11 -2.15
N ASN A 125 -0.30 -0.06 -3.47
CA ASN A 125 0.25 -1.23 -4.16
C ASN A 125 1.77 -1.31 -4.00
N TYR A 126 2.48 -0.18 -4.11
CA TYR A 126 3.93 -0.15 -3.91
C TYR A 126 4.30 -0.56 -2.49
N VAL A 127 3.69 0.07 -1.48
CA VAL A 127 4.02 -0.20 -0.08
C VAL A 127 3.71 -1.65 0.27
N LYS A 128 2.57 -2.18 -0.19
CA LYS A 128 2.24 -3.60 -0.03
C LYS A 128 3.27 -4.51 -0.70
N GLN A 129 3.69 -4.19 -1.92
CA GLN A 129 4.69 -4.98 -2.64
C GLN A 129 6.07 -4.98 -1.97
N ALA A 130 6.47 -3.84 -1.43
CA ALA A 130 7.79 -3.65 -0.85
C ALA A 130 7.89 -4.18 0.59
N THR A 131 6.79 -4.15 1.35
CA THR A 131 6.78 -4.53 2.77
C THR A 131 6.14 -5.89 3.04
N GLY A 132 5.33 -6.40 2.11
CA GLY A 132 4.50 -7.59 2.31
C GLY A 132 3.32 -7.37 3.27
N LYS A 133 3.08 -6.14 3.75
CA LYS A 133 1.97 -5.78 4.63
C LYS A 133 0.84 -5.14 3.82
N ASP A 134 -0.41 -5.40 4.17
CA ASP A 134 -1.51 -4.55 3.71
C ASP A 134 -1.31 -3.10 4.17
N VAL A 135 -2.01 -2.16 3.54
CA VAL A 135 -1.97 -0.73 3.87
C VAL A 135 -3.37 -0.27 4.19
N MET A 136 -3.53 0.55 5.23
CA MET A 136 -4.80 1.20 5.55
C MET A 136 -4.80 2.62 4.99
N LEU A 137 -5.94 3.06 4.45
CA LEU A 137 -6.12 4.43 3.98
C LEU A 137 -6.73 5.27 5.10
N TYR A 138 -6.02 6.29 5.56
CA TYR A 138 -6.58 7.37 6.36
C TYR A 138 -7.07 8.49 5.45
N THR A 139 -8.30 8.97 5.68
CA THR A 139 -8.85 10.15 5.00
C THR A 139 -10.09 10.67 5.73
N GLY A 140 -10.49 11.91 5.45
CA GLY A 140 -11.71 12.50 6.01
C GLY A 140 -12.97 12.20 5.21
N ILE A 141 -14.11 12.12 5.90
CA ILE A 141 -15.42 12.00 5.23
C ILE A 141 -15.70 13.20 4.32
N TRP A 142 -15.16 14.38 4.68
CA TRP A 142 -15.22 15.58 3.86
C TRP A 142 -14.43 15.37 2.57
N TYR A 143 -13.19 14.87 2.66
CA TYR A 143 -12.28 14.69 1.53
C TYR A 143 -12.85 13.71 0.49
N ILE A 144 -13.41 12.59 0.96
CA ILE A 144 -14.06 11.62 0.07
C ILE A 144 -15.18 12.27 -0.74
N ASN A 145 -16.05 13.05 -0.09
CA ASN A 145 -17.20 13.66 -0.73
C ASN A 145 -16.81 14.84 -1.64
N GLU A 146 -15.85 15.66 -1.21
CA GLU A 146 -15.46 16.86 -1.95
C GLU A 146 -14.68 16.53 -3.22
N PHE A 147 -13.74 15.59 -3.13
CA PHE A 147 -12.94 15.17 -4.28
C PHE A 147 -13.59 14.05 -5.09
N GLY A 148 -14.65 13.40 -4.57
CA GLY A 148 -15.30 12.28 -5.26
C GLY A 148 -14.42 11.02 -5.30
N ILE A 149 -13.73 10.73 -4.19
CA ILE A 149 -12.87 9.56 -4.05
C ILE A 149 -13.70 8.29 -4.19
N SER A 150 -13.25 7.37 -5.05
CA SER A 150 -13.95 6.12 -5.33
C SER A 150 -12.99 5.01 -5.80
N GLY A 151 -13.48 3.77 -5.86
CA GLY A 151 -12.72 2.64 -6.38
C GLY A 151 -11.56 2.19 -5.48
N LEU A 152 -11.62 2.54 -4.19
CA LEU A 152 -10.64 2.21 -3.15
C LEU A 152 -11.24 1.36 -2.01
N SER A 153 -12.52 0.97 -2.11
CA SER A 153 -13.28 0.34 -1.02
C SER A 153 -12.81 -1.05 -0.60
N ASP A 154 -11.91 -1.67 -1.35
CA ASP A 154 -11.19 -2.90 -1.00
C ASP A 154 -10.01 -2.66 -0.04
N ILE A 155 -9.63 -1.41 0.20
CA ILE A 155 -8.57 -1.02 1.15
C ILE A 155 -9.21 -0.78 2.53
N PRO A 156 -8.62 -1.30 3.62
CA PRO A 156 -9.03 -0.94 4.98
C PRO A 156 -9.09 0.57 5.18
N LEU A 157 -10.17 1.06 5.79
CA LEU A 157 -10.40 2.50 5.96
C LEU A 157 -10.23 2.94 7.41
N TRP A 158 -9.38 3.94 7.61
CA TRP A 158 -9.33 4.75 8.82
C TRP A 158 -9.96 6.12 8.53
N ILE A 159 -11.24 6.27 8.83
CA ILE A 159 -11.98 7.48 8.49
C ILE A 159 -11.85 8.55 9.59
N SER A 160 -11.62 9.81 9.22
CA SER A 160 -11.73 10.93 10.16
C SER A 160 -13.09 11.61 10.08
N ARG A 161 -13.71 11.78 11.26
CA ARG A 161 -14.97 12.52 11.46
C ARG A 161 -15.11 12.86 12.94
N TYR A 162 -14.87 14.11 13.32
CA TYR A 162 -14.89 14.56 14.72
C TYR A 162 -16.31 14.77 15.22
N SER A 163 -16.93 13.69 15.70
CA SER A 163 -18.35 13.67 16.07
C SER A 163 -18.71 12.40 16.85
N SER A 164 -19.84 12.43 17.55
CA SER A 164 -20.44 11.23 18.16
C SER A 164 -21.27 10.40 17.19
N ILE A 165 -21.65 10.96 16.03
CA ILE A 165 -22.46 10.30 15.01
C ILE A 165 -21.51 9.49 14.08
N PRO A 166 -21.86 8.26 13.65
CA PRO A 166 -21.01 7.51 12.75
C PRO A 166 -20.90 8.20 11.37
N PRO A 167 -19.80 8.02 10.63
CA PRO A 167 -19.70 8.46 9.25
C PRO A 167 -20.75 7.78 8.37
N ALA A 168 -21.31 8.53 7.42
CA ALA A 168 -22.13 7.96 6.35
C ALA A 168 -21.27 7.07 5.43
N ASP A 169 -21.90 6.16 4.70
CA ASP A 169 -21.22 5.39 3.64
C ASP A 169 -20.77 6.35 2.54
N ALA A 170 -19.53 6.21 2.08
CA ALA A 170 -18.93 7.12 1.11
C ALA A 170 -17.81 6.41 0.34
N GLY A 171 -17.58 6.82 -0.92
CA GLY A 171 -16.48 6.29 -1.76
C GLY A 171 -16.51 4.79 -2.05
N GLY A 172 -17.63 4.12 -1.74
CA GLY A 172 -17.81 2.66 -1.83
C GLY A 172 -17.60 1.92 -0.51
N TRP A 173 -17.08 2.58 0.53
CA TRP A 173 -16.98 1.98 1.86
C TRP A 173 -18.32 2.03 2.58
N THR A 174 -18.75 0.88 3.08
CA THR A 174 -19.93 0.72 3.96
C THR A 174 -19.54 0.50 5.42
N GLU A 175 -18.25 0.30 5.69
CA GLU A 175 -17.69 0.07 7.02
C GLU A 175 -16.30 0.70 7.14
N TRP A 176 -15.91 1.01 8.38
CA TRP A 176 -14.55 1.46 8.71
C TRP A 176 -13.76 0.37 9.44
N THR A 177 -12.45 0.34 9.25
CA THR A 177 -11.51 -0.45 10.07
C THR A 177 -11.12 0.33 11.33
N ALA A 178 -10.91 1.63 11.17
CA ALA A 178 -10.74 2.57 12.27
C ALA A 178 -11.52 3.88 12.03
N TRP A 179 -11.88 4.57 13.10
CA TRP A 179 -12.51 5.88 13.06
C TRP A 179 -11.81 6.84 14.02
N GLN A 180 -11.17 7.89 13.49
CA GLN A 180 -10.68 9.03 14.26
C GLN A 180 -11.87 9.95 14.57
N TYR A 181 -12.27 9.96 15.84
CA TYR A 181 -13.52 10.57 16.27
C TYR A 181 -13.32 11.89 17.03
N THR A 182 -12.08 12.25 17.35
CA THR A 182 -11.71 13.50 18.02
C THR A 182 -10.23 13.81 17.81
N ASP A 183 -9.92 15.10 17.70
CA ASP A 183 -8.57 15.71 17.68
C ASP A 183 -8.15 16.30 19.03
N SER A 184 -9.09 16.26 19.98
CA SER A 184 -8.98 16.95 21.27
C SER A 184 -9.11 16.00 22.47
N GLY A 185 -8.72 14.73 22.27
CA GLY A 185 -8.66 13.76 23.35
C GLY A 185 -7.60 14.14 24.39
N GLN A 186 -7.79 13.71 25.64
CA GLN A 186 -6.85 13.96 26.74
C GLN A 186 -6.27 12.63 27.22
N ILE A 187 -5.05 12.32 26.80
CA ILE A 187 -4.37 11.05 27.13
C ILE A 187 -3.17 11.31 28.03
N SER A 188 -3.07 10.57 29.13
CA SER A 188 -1.96 10.72 30.08
C SER A 188 -0.64 10.40 29.38
N GLY A 189 0.32 11.32 29.51
CA GLY A 189 1.62 11.23 28.86
C GLY A 189 1.72 11.91 27.49
N VAL A 190 0.59 12.34 26.91
CA VAL A 190 0.55 13.11 25.65
C VAL A 190 -0.07 14.49 25.88
N GLY A 191 -1.21 14.55 26.57
CA GLY A 191 -2.04 15.75 26.66
C GLY A 191 -3.12 15.74 25.58
N ASN A 192 -3.31 16.87 24.91
CA ASN A 192 -4.23 16.99 23.78
C ASN A 192 -3.71 16.17 22.59
N CYS A 193 -4.49 15.20 22.10
CA CYS A 193 -4.12 14.41 20.93
C CYS A 193 -5.32 13.83 20.19
N ASP A 194 -5.04 13.34 18.99
CA ASP A 194 -5.96 12.60 18.17
C ASP A 194 -6.28 11.24 18.81
N VAL A 195 -7.56 10.87 18.79
CA VAL A 195 -8.03 9.59 19.33
C VAL A 195 -8.97 8.90 18.37
N SER A 196 -8.65 7.63 18.16
CA SER A 196 -9.32 6.75 17.22
C SER A 196 -9.85 5.50 17.90
N ALA A 197 -10.84 4.87 17.26
CA ALA A 197 -11.37 3.57 17.63
C ALA A 197 -11.19 2.59 16.46
N ALA A 198 -10.61 1.41 16.70
CA ALA A 198 -10.46 0.34 15.73
C ALA A 198 -11.40 -0.83 16.04
N VAL A 199 -11.81 -1.57 15.00
CA VAL A 199 -12.67 -2.74 15.16
C VAL A 199 -12.02 -3.82 16.03
N SER A 200 -10.70 -4.00 15.90
CA SER A 200 -9.88 -4.84 16.78
C SER A 200 -8.40 -4.48 16.67
N LEU A 201 -7.56 -5.07 17.52
CA LEU A 201 -6.11 -4.90 17.44
C LEU A 201 -5.53 -5.68 16.26
N GLU A 202 -6.08 -6.86 15.99
CA GLU A 202 -5.71 -7.73 14.87
C GLU A 202 -5.98 -7.03 13.53
N ALA A 203 -7.04 -6.23 13.43
CA ALA A 203 -7.32 -5.42 12.25
C ALA A 203 -6.22 -4.38 12.00
N LEU A 204 -5.74 -3.70 13.05
CA LEU A 204 -4.59 -2.78 12.96
C LEU A 204 -3.28 -3.50 12.61
N GLN A 205 -3.17 -4.80 12.90
CA GLN A 205 -2.02 -5.63 12.53
C GLN A 205 -2.15 -6.28 11.15
N GLY A 206 -3.28 -6.09 10.45
CA GLY A 206 -3.55 -6.69 9.14
C GLY A 206 -4.03 -8.14 9.19
N ASN A 207 -4.33 -8.67 10.38
CA ASN A 207 -4.72 -10.08 10.59
C ASN A 207 -6.24 -10.25 10.81
N GLY A 208 -7.04 -9.19 10.68
CA GLY A 208 -8.42 -9.14 11.17
C GLY A 208 -9.48 -8.63 10.19
N ALA A 209 -9.27 -8.70 8.88
CA ALA A 209 -10.27 -8.24 7.91
C ALA A 209 -11.54 -9.12 7.93
N SER A 210 -12.45 -8.80 8.85
CA SER A 210 -13.86 -9.19 8.80
C SER A 210 -14.62 -8.05 8.12
N GLY A 211 -14.64 -8.10 6.79
CA GLY A 211 -15.56 -7.35 5.94
C GLY A 211 -16.31 -8.35 5.05
N GLY A 212 -17.61 -8.49 5.26
CA GLY A 212 -18.43 -9.52 4.64
C GLY A 212 -18.62 -9.30 3.15
N GLY A 213 -17.86 -10.04 2.33
CA GLY A 213 -18.09 -10.17 0.90
C GLY A 213 -17.25 -11.31 0.34
N ASN A 214 -17.76 -12.55 0.44
CA ASN A 214 -17.12 -13.80 0.04
C ASN A 214 -15.68 -13.96 0.57
N VAL A 215 -15.45 -15.02 1.35
CA VAL A 215 -14.10 -15.54 1.55
C VAL A 215 -13.57 -16.06 0.20
N SER A 216 -13.08 -15.17 -0.65
CA SER A 216 -11.83 -15.47 -1.35
C SER A 216 -10.75 -15.25 -0.32
N THR A 217 -9.99 -16.31 -0.03
CA THR A 217 -8.68 -16.21 0.62
C THR A 217 -7.99 -14.93 0.14
N PRO A 218 -7.48 -14.06 1.03
CA PRO A 218 -6.76 -12.89 0.56
C PRO A 218 -5.65 -13.40 -0.36
N ASN A 219 -5.73 -13.03 -1.64
CA ASN A 219 -4.65 -13.20 -2.59
C ASN A 219 -3.53 -12.29 -2.10
N ASN A 220 -2.78 -12.72 -1.09
CA ASN A 220 -1.57 -12.07 -0.59
C ASN A 220 -0.40 -12.16 -1.60
N ALA A 221 -0.69 -12.75 -2.76
CA ALA A 221 0.05 -12.64 -4.01
C ALA A 221 0.39 -11.18 -4.32
N THR A 222 1.63 -10.80 -4.05
CA THR A 222 2.20 -9.53 -4.42
C THR A 222 2.60 -9.56 -5.90
N PRO A 223 2.01 -8.74 -6.79
CA PRO A 223 2.37 -8.72 -8.20
C PRO A 223 3.85 -8.45 -8.42
N VAL A 224 4.40 -9.01 -9.49
CA VAL A 224 5.76 -8.75 -9.95
C VAL A 224 5.69 -8.46 -11.45
N TYR A 225 6.33 -7.36 -11.86
CA TYR A 225 6.27 -6.84 -13.23
C TYR A 225 7.68 -6.94 -13.86
N GLY A 226 8.42 -5.85 -13.87
CA GLY A 226 9.78 -5.81 -14.40
C GLY A 226 10.24 -4.40 -14.75
N VAL A 227 11.03 -4.28 -15.81
CA VAL A 227 11.62 -3.03 -16.29
C VAL A 227 11.29 -2.82 -17.76
N ALA A 228 10.71 -1.67 -18.10
CA ALA A 228 10.53 -1.21 -19.46
C ALA A 228 11.77 -0.42 -19.90
N VAL A 229 12.51 -0.95 -20.88
CA VAL A 229 13.63 -0.25 -21.52
C VAL A 229 13.14 0.39 -22.81
N ILE A 230 13.28 1.70 -22.93
CA ILE A 230 12.85 2.45 -24.11
C ILE A 230 13.94 2.37 -25.18
N ASN A 231 13.60 1.79 -26.33
CA ASN A 231 14.50 1.63 -27.47
C ASN A 231 14.17 2.59 -28.63
N GLY A 232 12.93 3.09 -28.69
CA GLY A 232 12.50 4.10 -29.67
C GLY A 232 12.72 5.53 -29.18
N ASP A 233 12.54 6.47 -30.10
CA ASP A 233 12.59 7.91 -29.81
C ASP A 233 11.17 8.50 -29.88
N ASN A 234 10.90 9.53 -29.07
CA ASN A 234 9.61 10.21 -29.00
C ASN A 234 8.41 9.31 -28.66
N VAL A 235 8.60 8.28 -27.82
CA VAL A 235 7.55 7.35 -27.39
C VAL A 235 6.58 8.05 -26.44
N ASN A 236 5.29 8.08 -26.78
CA ASN A 236 4.30 8.78 -25.97
C ASN A 236 4.06 8.08 -24.62
N LEU A 237 4.36 8.79 -23.53
CA LEU A 237 3.88 8.50 -22.19
C LEU A 237 2.57 9.25 -21.96
N ARG A 238 1.55 8.56 -21.46
CA ARG A 238 0.18 9.08 -21.36
C ARG A 238 -0.36 9.06 -19.94
N SER A 239 -1.37 9.89 -19.69
CA SER A 239 -2.08 10.00 -18.41
C SER A 239 -2.89 8.75 -18.02
N GLY A 240 -3.11 7.81 -18.95
CA GLY A 240 -3.90 6.61 -18.73
C GLY A 240 -3.65 5.55 -19.81
N PRO A 241 -4.06 4.28 -19.60
CA PRO A 241 -3.80 3.15 -20.49
C PRO A 241 -4.72 3.15 -21.71
N SER A 242 -4.68 4.23 -22.49
CA SER A 242 -5.51 4.42 -23.69
C SER A 242 -4.86 5.40 -24.65
N LEU A 243 -5.05 5.18 -25.96
CA LEU A 243 -4.63 6.11 -27.00
C LEU A 243 -5.40 7.45 -26.94
N GLN A 244 -6.55 7.48 -26.24
CA GLN A 244 -7.34 8.69 -26.02
C GLN A 244 -6.85 9.53 -24.82
N SER A 245 -6.06 8.92 -23.93
CA SER A 245 -5.46 9.64 -22.81
C SER A 245 -4.47 10.69 -23.30
N SER A 246 -4.39 11.82 -22.60
CA SER A 246 -3.46 12.90 -22.93
C SER A 246 -2.02 12.41 -22.90
N VAL A 247 -1.20 12.85 -23.85
CA VAL A 247 0.25 12.66 -23.81
C VAL A 247 0.81 13.61 -22.75
N ILE A 248 1.48 13.06 -21.75
CA ILE A 248 2.09 13.83 -20.65
C ILE A 248 3.56 14.13 -20.92
N ARG A 249 4.27 13.24 -21.62
CA ARG A 249 5.68 13.39 -22.02
C ARG A 249 6.02 12.42 -23.16
N GLN A 250 7.12 12.67 -23.85
CA GLN A 250 7.74 11.70 -24.74
C GLN A 250 9.01 11.10 -24.11
N LEU A 251 9.15 9.78 -24.21
CA LEU A 251 10.32 9.01 -23.77
C LEU A 251 11.24 8.75 -24.96
N ASN A 252 12.53 8.63 -24.69
CA ASN A 252 13.56 8.46 -25.70
C ASN A 252 14.43 7.25 -25.40
N ARG A 253 15.22 6.87 -26.41
CA ARG A 253 16.08 5.70 -26.34
C ARG A 253 17.05 5.79 -25.16
N GLY A 254 17.16 4.67 -24.45
CA GLY A 254 18.06 4.52 -23.31
C GLY A 254 17.41 4.81 -21.96
N GLU A 255 16.22 5.40 -21.94
CA GLU A 255 15.46 5.53 -20.69
C GLU A 255 14.98 4.15 -20.22
N SER A 256 14.92 3.95 -18.90
CA SER A 256 14.48 2.68 -18.30
C SER A 256 13.62 2.96 -17.07
N TYR A 257 12.53 2.20 -16.93
CA TYR A 257 11.51 2.43 -15.92
C TYR A 257 11.10 1.11 -15.26
N GLU A 258 10.96 1.12 -13.93
CA GLU A 258 10.24 0.06 -13.23
C GLU A 258 8.76 0.08 -13.66
N VAL A 259 8.21 -1.11 -13.90
CA VAL A 259 6.80 -1.28 -14.24
C VAL A 259 6.01 -1.58 -12.96
N TRP A 260 4.91 -0.88 -12.76
CA TRP A 260 4.05 -0.93 -11.57
C TRP A 260 2.68 -1.53 -11.84
N GLY A 261 2.39 -1.86 -13.09
CA GLY A 261 1.09 -2.30 -13.52
C GLY A 261 1.07 -2.63 -14.99
N GLU A 262 0.19 -3.55 -15.35
CA GLU A 262 -0.11 -3.91 -16.72
C GLU A 262 -1.61 -3.85 -16.93
N GLN A 263 -2.04 -3.17 -18.00
CA GLN A 263 -3.46 -3.08 -18.34
C GLN A 263 -3.64 -3.04 -19.84
N ASN A 264 -4.25 -4.08 -20.42
CA ASN A 264 -4.63 -4.12 -21.84
C ASN A 264 -3.50 -3.74 -22.81
N GLY A 265 -2.29 -4.24 -22.56
CA GLY A 265 -1.09 -3.93 -23.37
C GLY A 265 -0.39 -2.62 -23.01
N TRP A 266 -0.77 -1.95 -21.92
CA TRP A 266 -0.08 -0.77 -21.39
C TRP A 266 0.74 -1.13 -20.16
N LEU A 267 1.92 -0.52 -20.03
CA LEU A 267 2.76 -0.58 -18.84
C LEU A 267 2.62 0.71 -18.05
N CYS A 268 2.31 0.57 -16.76
CA CYS A 268 2.31 1.67 -15.80
C CYS A 268 3.75 1.90 -15.34
N LEU A 269 4.34 3.05 -15.69
CA LEU A 269 5.70 3.44 -15.31
C LEU A 269 5.72 4.32 -14.06
N GLY A 270 4.53 4.69 -13.55
CA GLY A 270 4.33 5.62 -12.44
C GLY A 270 2.88 6.09 -12.39
N THR A 271 2.57 7.04 -11.51
CA THR A 271 1.19 7.48 -11.27
C THR A 271 0.61 8.20 -12.48
N ASN A 272 -0.45 7.65 -13.06
CA ASN A 272 -1.01 8.16 -14.32
C ASN A 272 0.07 8.27 -15.41
N GLN A 273 1.06 7.37 -15.42
CA GLN A 273 2.12 7.32 -16.42
C GLN A 273 2.07 5.99 -17.13
N TRP A 274 1.48 5.97 -18.32
CA TRP A 274 1.22 4.75 -19.07
C TRP A 274 1.87 4.81 -20.44
N VAL A 275 2.62 3.78 -20.77
CA VAL A 275 3.22 3.61 -22.10
C VAL A 275 2.63 2.36 -22.76
N TYR A 276 2.36 2.42 -24.05
CA TYR A 276 1.86 1.26 -24.78
C TYR A 276 3.02 0.28 -25.02
N ASN A 277 2.83 -0.98 -24.67
CA ASN A 277 3.86 -2.02 -24.76
C ASN A 277 3.97 -2.55 -26.19
N ASP A 278 4.81 -1.91 -27.00
CA ASP A 278 5.10 -2.34 -28.36
C ASP A 278 6.59 -2.67 -28.50
N SER A 279 6.89 -3.88 -28.96
CA SER A 279 8.25 -4.38 -29.10
C SER A 279 9.11 -3.59 -30.11
N SER A 280 8.51 -2.79 -30.97
CA SER A 280 9.25 -1.93 -31.92
C SER A 280 9.97 -0.76 -31.24
N TYR A 281 9.53 -0.34 -30.05
CA TYR A 281 10.14 0.78 -29.33
C TYR A 281 10.34 0.55 -27.82
N ILE A 282 9.84 -0.54 -27.25
CA ILE A 282 10.06 -0.92 -25.86
C ILE A 282 10.53 -2.37 -25.77
N GLN A 283 11.56 -2.60 -24.98
CA GLN A 283 11.90 -3.92 -24.47
C GLN A 283 11.39 -4.02 -23.04
N TYR A 284 10.28 -4.74 -22.84
CA TYR A 284 9.77 -5.03 -21.50
C TYR A 284 10.40 -6.31 -20.95
N LYS A 285 11.33 -6.13 -20.01
CA LYS A 285 11.98 -7.22 -19.30
C LYS A 285 11.19 -7.56 -18.06
N HIS A 286 10.81 -8.82 -17.87
CA HIS A 286 9.97 -9.24 -16.75
C HIS A 286 10.64 -10.33 -15.93
N TYR A 287 10.15 -10.55 -14.72
CA TYR A 287 10.70 -11.60 -13.87
C TYR A 287 10.36 -12.98 -14.42
N VAL A 288 11.37 -13.84 -14.49
CA VAL A 288 11.30 -15.21 -14.98
C VAL A 288 11.85 -16.16 -13.92
N ALA A 289 11.18 -17.28 -13.73
CA ALA A 289 11.67 -18.44 -13.01
C ALA A 289 12.14 -19.48 -14.04
N THR A 290 13.44 -19.68 -14.13
CA THR A 290 14.07 -20.73 -14.92
C THR A 290 14.35 -21.92 -14.01
N ILE A 291 13.77 -23.07 -14.34
CA ILE A 291 13.90 -24.30 -13.59
C ILE A 291 15.25 -24.93 -13.91
N THR A 292 16.06 -25.16 -12.87
CA THR A 292 17.41 -25.75 -12.98
C THR A 292 17.50 -27.13 -12.33
N GLY A 293 16.48 -27.55 -11.57
CA GLY A 293 16.35 -28.91 -11.08
C GLY A 293 15.38 -29.76 -11.92
N ASP A 294 15.24 -31.02 -11.54
CA ASP A 294 14.23 -31.93 -12.10
C ASP A 294 13.14 -32.23 -11.08
N ASN A 295 11.92 -32.48 -11.58
CA ASN A 295 10.76 -32.89 -10.80
C ASN A 295 10.28 -31.85 -9.77
N VAL A 296 10.41 -30.56 -10.10
CA VAL A 296 9.99 -29.45 -9.23
C VAL A 296 8.46 -29.35 -9.23
N ASN A 297 7.83 -29.46 -8.08
CA ASN A 297 6.36 -29.48 -8.00
C ASN A 297 5.75 -28.11 -8.29
N LEU A 298 4.92 -28.03 -9.33
CA LEU A 298 3.97 -26.94 -9.55
C LEU A 298 2.66 -27.27 -8.84
N ARG A 299 2.15 -26.34 -8.03
CA ARG A 299 0.97 -26.54 -7.19
C ARG A 299 -0.14 -25.55 -7.49
N ASP A 300 -1.36 -25.90 -7.10
CA ASP A 300 -2.55 -25.06 -7.28
C ASP A 300 -2.67 -23.91 -6.26
N ALA A 301 -1.92 -23.99 -5.17
CA ALA A 301 -1.87 -22.98 -4.12
C ALA A 301 -0.42 -22.77 -3.63
N PRO A 302 -0.09 -21.59 -3.07
CA PRO A 302 1.22 -21.29 -2.49
C PRO A 302 1.40 -21.99 -1.13
N SER A 303 1.39 -23.33 -1.15
CA SER A 303 1.45 -24.16 0.05
C SER A 303 2.00 -25.54 -0.26
N LEU A 304 2.82 -26.08 0.65
CA LEU A 304 3.32 -27.45 0.54
C LEU A 304 2.18 -28.50 0.64
N LYS A 305 1.01 -28.08 1.14
CA LYS A 305 -0.22 -28.87 1.18
C LYS A 305 -1.10 -28.71 -0.07
N GLY A 306 -0.78 -27.77 -0.96
CA GLY A 306 -1.51 -27.59 -2.23
C GLY A 306 -1.35 -28.80 -3.15
N ASN A 307 -2.33 -29.06 -4.01
CA ASN A 307 -2.27 -30.20 -4.91
C ASN A 307 -1.16 -29.99 -5.94
N VAL A 308 -0.40 -31.04 -6.22
CA VAL A 308 0.59 -31.01 -7.32
C VAL A 308 -0.19 -31.08 -8.64
N ILE A 309 -0.10 -30.01 -9.43
CA ILE A 309 -0.67 -29.94 -10.78
C ILE A 309 0.19 -30.78 -11.72
N ARG A 310 1.50 -30.54 -11.69
CA ARG A 310 2.51 -31.30 -12.42
C ARG A 310 3.91 -31.03 -11.86
N GLN A 311 4.88 -31.72 -12.42
CA GLN A 311 6.29 -31.45 -12.20
C GLN A 311 6.86 -30.59 -13.33
N LEU A 312 7.78 -29.70 -12.97
CA LEU A 312 8.59 -28.89 -13.86
C LEU A 312 9.99 -29.50 -13.95
N HIS A 313 10.66 -29.27 -15.08
CA HIS A 313 11.92 -29.89 -15.45
C HIS A 313 12.98 -28.87 -15.85
N HIS A 314 14.24 -29.31 -15.83
CA HIS A 314 15.38 -28.48 -16.16
C HIS A 314 15.21 -27.80 -17.53
N GLY A 315 15.42 -26.48 -17.58
CA GLY A 315 15.37 -25.66 -18.78
C GLY A 315 13.99 -25.03 -19.05
N GLU A 316 12.93 -25.46 -18.37
CA GLU A 316 11.64 -24.77 -18.45
C GLU A 316 11.77 -23.37 -17.83
N SER A 317 11.17 -22.36 -18.48
CA SER A 317 11.20 -20.98 -18.01
C SER A 317 9.80 -20.38 -18.05
N TYR A 318 9.42 -19.69 -16.98
CA TYR A 318 8.09 -19.12 -16.82
C TYR A 318 8.18 -17.68 -16.36
N ARG A 319 7.34 -16.84 -16.94
CA ARG A 319 7.05 -15.54 -16.36
C ARG A 319 6.51 -15.71 -14.93
N VAL A 320 6.99 -14.88 -14.02
CA VAL A 320 6.50 -14.76 -12.64
C VAL A 320 5.56 -13.57 -12.57
N TRP A 321 4.31 -13.83 -12.20
CA TRP A 321 3.24 -12.83 -12.12
C TRP A 321 3.11 -12.22 -10.74
N SER A 322 3.42 -12.99 -9.70
CA SER A 322 3.33 -12.56 -8.32
C SER A 322 4.17 -13.46 -7.40
N LYS A 323 4.41 -13.01 -6.18
CA LYS A 323 5.07 -13.76 -5.11
C LYS A 323 4.19 -13.82 -3.86
N GLN A 324 4.27 -14.90 -3.09
CA GLN A 324 3.58 -15.02 -1.80
C GLN A 324 4.35 -15.98 -0.90
N ASP A 325 4.82 -15.55 0.26
CA ASP A 325 5.38 -16.41 1.32
C ASP A 325 6.43 -17.44 0.84
N GLY A 326 7.34 -17.00 -0.04
CA GLY A 326 8.38 -17.86 -0.64
C GLY A 326 7.94 -18.65 -1.88
N TRP A 327 6.72 -18.43 -2.39
CA TRP A 327 6.19 -19.01 -3.61
C TRP A 327 6.20 -18.01 -4.77
N LEU A 328 6.45 -18.50 -5.98
CA LEU A 328 6.33 -17.76 -7.24
C LEU A 328 5.09 -18.24 -7.99
N CYS A 329 4.25 -17.30 -8.40
CA CYS A 329 3.08 -17.55 -9.24
C CYS A 329 3.50 -17.50 -10.71
N LEU A 330 3.34 -18.61 -11.41
CA LEU A 330 3.68 -18.78 -12.82
C LEU A 330 2.46 -18.64 -13.75
N GLY A 331 1.26 -18.57 -13.16
CA GLY A 331 -0.02 -18.44 -13.86
C GLY A 331 -1.20 -18.66 -12.91
N THR A 332 -2.43 -18.66 -13.47
CA THR A 332 -3.65 -18.87 -12.67
C THR A 332 -3.60 -20.19 -11.91
N ASN A 333 -3.60 -20.11 -10.57
CA ASN A 333 -3.44 -21.26 -9.67
C ASN A 333 -2.21 -22.11 -10.03
N GLN A 334 -1.07 -21.49 -10.33
CA GLN A 334 0.16 -22.19 -10.65
C GLN A 334 1.29 -21.61 -9.84
N TRP A 335 1.68 -22.33 -8.79
CA TRP A 335 2.62 -21.88 -7.77
C TRP A 335 3.79 -22.83 -7.65
N VAL A 336 5.00 -22.29 -7.62
CA VAL A 336 6.22 -23.05 -7.34
C VAL A 336 6.89 -22.50 -6.09
N TYR A 337 7.37 -23.37 -5.21
CA TYR A 337 8.15 -22.94 -4.05
C TYR A 337 9.54 -22.51 -4.53
N TYR A 338 9.95 -21.30 -4.15
CA TYR A 338 11.24 -20.76 -4.55
C TYR A 338 12.36 -21.33 -3.69
N ASP A 339 13.34 -21.92 -4.36
CA ASP A 339 14.61 -22.32 -3.78
C ASP A 339 15.70 -22.15 -4.83
N SER A 340 16.77 -21.44 -4.48
CA SER A 340 17.87 -21.15 -5.39
C SER A 340 18.65 -22.40 -5.84
N SER A 341 18.49 -23.54 -5.17
CA SER A 341 19.14 -24.80 -5.57
C SER A 341 18.53 -25.45 -6.81
N TYR A 342 17.27 -25.12 -7.16
CA TYR A 342 16.59 -25.69 -8.34
C TYR A 342 15.77 -24.67 -9.15
N ILE A 343 15.79 -23.39 -8.78
CA ILE A 343 15.17 -22.29 -9.55
C ILE A 343 16.13 -21.11 -9.60
N GLN A 344 16.47 -20.69 -10.82
CA GLN A 344 17.06 -19.38 -11.08
C GLN A 344 15.93 -18.37 -11.30
N TYR A 345 15.91 -17.30 -10.51
CA TYR A 345 14.89 -16.25 -10.56
C TYR A 345 15.51 -14.90 -10.84
N GLY A 346 15.02 -14.19 -11.85
CA GLY A 346 15.55 -12.87 -12.22
C GLY A 346 14.80 -12.22 -13.38
N VAL A 347 15.14 -10.97 -13.68
CA VAL A 347 14.57 -10.22 -14.80
C VAL A 347 15.24 -10.66 -16.11
N GLN A 348 14.45 -11.01 -17.13
CA GLN A 348 14.92 -11.36 -18.47
C GLN A 348 14.29 -10.46 -19.53
#